data_AF-A0A7X6N553-F1
#
_entry.id   AF-A0A7X6N553-F1
#
_cell.length_a   1.000
_cell.length_b   1.000
_cell.length_c   1.000
_cell.angle_alpha   90.00
_cell.angle_beta   90.00
_cell.angle_gamma   90.00
#
_symmetry.space_group_name_H-M   'P 1'
#
loop_
_entity.id
_entity.type
_entity.pdbx_description
1 polymer ?
#
loop_
_entity_poly.entity_id
_entity_poly.type
_entity_poly.pdbx_seq_one_letter_code
_entity_poly.pdbx_strand_id
1 'polypeptide(L)'
;MLKKEFPQIVLLHILVIMFLGFLYVTKNQYMFLIVNVTLALIPFDISLAIKHTKSNIIAGILGLVWLAFYPNTMYMITDFIHLSSIGTNIVTAYQYAHYAILALGIFSGVLFGLGSATLVFERFVRDPDFSIQVLFYGVLSFMSAVGIYLGRYKRLNTTDLITNFHGTLMQIKHAFTPDMIAFVFCFVLVQLFLFAVFQIMKER
;
A
#
# COMPACT_ATOMS: atom_id res chain seq x y z
N MET A 1 -10.04 -2.60 -24.84
CA MET A 1 -8.97 -2.34 -23.86
C MET A 1 -8.93 -3.42 -22.78
N LEU A 2 -10.01 -3.62 -22.00
CA LEU A 2 -10.16 -4.74 -21.03
C LEU A 2 -9.72 -6.11 -21.56
N LYS A 3 -10.19 -6.53 -22.75
CA LYS A 3 -9.85 -7.84 -23.35
C LYS A 3 -8.34 -8.08 -23.53
N LYS A 4 -7.52 -7.03 -23.63
CA LYS A 4 -6.07 -7.13 -23.86
C LYS A 4 -5.28 -7.18 -22.55
N GLU A 5 -5.75 -6.48 -21.51
CA GLU A 5 -5.16 -6.47 -20.16
C GLU A 5 -5.64 -7.63 -19.27
N PHE A 6 -6.82 -8.19 -19.56
CA PHE A 6 -7.43 -9.29 -18.82
C PHE A 6 -6.50 -10.50 -18.56
N PRO A 7 -5.77 -11.05 -19.55
CA PRO A 7 -4.88 -12.18 -19.30
C PRO A 7 -3.73 -11.81 -18.33
N GLN A 8 -3.24 -10.57 -18.36
CA GLN A 8 -2.17 -10.12 -17.47
C GLN A 8 -2.68 -9.95 -16.04
N ILE A 9 -3.89 -9.41 -15.85
CA ILE A 9 -4.51 -9.27 -14.54
C ILE A 9 -4.80 -10.65 -13.94
N VAL A 10 -5.30 -11.60 -14.74
CA VAL A 10 -5.53 -12.98 -14.29
C VAL A 10 -4.22 -13.65 -13.88
N LEU A 11 -3.17 -13.50 -14.69
CA LEU A 11 -1.85 -14.03 -14.36
C LEU A 11 -1.32 -13.44 -13.04
N LEU A 12 -1.47 -12.12 -12.83
CA LEU A 12 -1.09 -11.45 -11.60
C LEU A 12 -1.78 -12.07 -10.38
N HIS A 13 -3.10 -12.27 -10.46
CA HIS A 13 -3.88 -12.89 -9.37
C HIS A 13 -3.45 -14.34 -9.12
N ILE A 14 -3.18 -15.11 -10.17
CA ILE A 14 -2.67 -16.48 -10.03
C ILE A 14 -1.33 -16.48 -9.29
N LEU A 15 -0.40 -15.60 -9.66
CA LEU A 15 0.91 -15.49 -9.00
C LEU A 15 0.76 -15.10 -7.53
N VAL A 16 -0.13 -14.15 -7.20
CA VAL A 16 -0.42 -13.78 -5.82
C VAL A 16 -1.02 -14.97 -5.05
N ILE A 17 -2.01 -15.65 -5.61
CA ILE A 17 -2.64 -16.82 -4.97
C ILE A 17 -1.62 -17.94 -4.75
N MET A 18 -0.74 -18.20 -5.71
CA MET A 18 0.35 -19.17 -5.56
C MET A 18 1.29 -18.78 -4.41
N PHE A 19 1.67 -17.51 -4.32
CA PHE A 19 2.50 -17.00 -3.23
C PHE A 19 1.80 -17.14 -1.87
N LEU A 20 0.53 -16.73 -1.75
CA LEU A 20 -0.26 -16.87 -0.53
C LEU A 20 -0.46 -18.34 -0.13
N GLY A 21 -0.73 -19.21 -1.11
CA GLY A 21 -0.86 -20.65 -0.91
C GLY A 21 0.44 -21.28 -0.41
N PHE A 22 1.58 -20.88 -0.98
CA PHE A 22 2.89 -21.28 -0.48
C PHE A 22 3.09 -20.90 0.99
N LEU A 23 2.82 -19.64 1.36
CA LEU A 23 2.92 -19.17 2.75
C LEU A 23 2.02 -19.96 3.70
N TYR A 24 0.80 -20.27 3.26
CA TYR A 24 -0.18 -21.03 4.03
C TYR A 24 0.26 -22.48 4.28
N VAL A 25 0.79 -23.15 3.25
CA VAL A 25 1.23 -24.56 3.34
C VAL A 25 2.48 -24.69 4.18
N THR A 26 3.47 -23.80 4.04
CA THR A 26 4.72 -23.91 4.80
C THR A 26 4.56 -23.55 6.29
N LYS A 27 3.45 -22.87 6.67
CA LYS A 27 3.16 -22.43 8.05
C LYS A 27 4.35 -21.74 8.73
N ASN A 28 4.95 -20.78 8.02
CA ASN A 28 6.10 -20.02 8.53
C ASN A 28 5.68 -18.82 9.40
N GLN A 29 6.66 -18.18 10.04
CA GLN A 29 6.51 -16.92 10.79
C GLN A 29 5.90 -15.76 9.97
N TYR A 30 5.76 -15.92 8.65
CA TYR A 30 5.24 -14.93 7.72
C TYR A 30 3.74 -15.06 7.43
N MET A 31 2.96 -15.76 8.27
CA MET A 31 1.49 -15.80 8.10
C MET A 31 0.85 -14.40 8.08
N PHE A 32 1.46 -13.41 8.74
CA PHE A 32 1.01 -12.01 8.67
C PHE A 32 1.08 -11.44 7.25
N LEU A 33 2.03 -11.88 6.40
CA LEU A 33 2.12 -11.44 5.00
C LEU A 33 0.91 -11.87 4.20
N ILE A 34 0.23 -12.97 4.57
CA ILE A 34 -0.98 -13.40 3.88
C ILE A 34 -2.03 -12.30 3.98
N VAL A 35 -2.29 -11.82 5.19
CA VAL A 35 -3.25 -10.73 5.44
C VAL A 35 -2.77 -9.44 4.79
N ASN A 36 -1.50 -9.06 4.95
CA ASN A 36 -0.98 -7.78 4.45
C ASN A 36 -1.01 -7.70 2.92
N VAL A 37 -0.60 -8.76 2.22
CA VAL A 37 -0.63 -8.82 0.75
C VAL A 37 -2.06 -8.86 0.24
N THR A 38 -2.96 -9.63 0.86
CA THR A 38 -4.38 -9.61 0.49
C THR A 38 -4.98 -8.21 0.66
N LEU A 39 -4.71 -7.55 1.78
CA LEU A 39 -5.19 -6.19 2.00
C LEU A 39 -4.55 -5.18 1.03
N ALA A 40 -3.32 -5.40 0.58
CA ALA A 40 -2.65 -4.57 -0.44
C ALA A 40 -3.20 -4.79 -1.85
N LEU A 41 -3.75 -5.99 -2.14
CA LEU A 41 -4.40 -6.29 -3.41
C LEU A 41 -5.75 -5.56 -3.55
N ILE A 42 -6.48 -5.35 -2.45
CA ILE A 42 -7.80 -4.70 -2.46
C ILE A 42 -7.78 -3.31 -3.15
N PRO A 43 -6.90 -2.35 -2.78
CA PRO A 43 -6.78 -1.08 -3.49
C PRO A 43 -6.51 -1.22 -4.98
N PHE A 44 -5.71 -2.22 -5.38
CA PHE A 44 -5.44 -2.49 -6.78
C PHE A 44 -6.71 -2.92 -7.53
N ASP A 45 -7.47 -3.86 -6.99
CA ASP A 45 -8.72 -4.31 -7.61
C ASP A 45 -9.78 -3.20 -7.65
N ILE A 46 -9.89 -2.40 -6.60
CA ILE A 46 -10.77 -1.23 -6.59
C ILE A 46 -10.34 -0.22 -7.68
N SER A 47 -9.03 0.01 -7.86
CA SER A 47 -8.55 0.90 -8.92
C SER A 47 -8.89 0.39 -10.33
N LEU A 48 -8.88 -0.93 -10.55
CA LEU A 48 -9.33 -1.53 -11.79
C LEU A 48 -10.84 -1.32 -11.99
N ALA A 49 -11.65 -1.44 -10.93
CA ALA A 49 -13.08 -1.15 -11.00
C ALA A 49 -13.35 0.34 -11.30
N ILE A 50 -12.59 1.25 -10.69
CA ILE A 50 -12.63 2.70 -10.94
C ILE A 50 -12.29 3.03 -12.41
N LYS A 51 -11.25 2.40 -12.97
CA LYS A 51 -10.84 2.57 -14.37
C LYS A 51 -11.96 2.21 -15.34
N HIS A 52 -12.70 1.13 -15.06
CA HIS A 52 -13.65 0.55 -16.02
C HIS A 52 -15.11 0.95 -15.81
N THR A 53 -15.47 1.51 -14.65
CA THR A 53 -16.83 1.99 -14.43
C THR A 53 -17.14 3.20 -15.31
N LYS A 54 -18.32 3.22 -15.93
CA LYS A 54 -18.79 4.38 -16.74
C LYS A 54 -19.37 5.50 -15.87
N SER A 55 -19.80 5.19 -14.65
CA SER A 55 -20.45 6.15 -13.76
C SER A 55 -19.42 6.89 -12.91
N ASN A 56 -19.41 8.22 -13.00
CA ASN A 56 -18.52 9.07 -12.19
C ASN A 56 -18.90 9.02 -10.70
N ILE A 57 -20.19 8.81 -10.37
CA ILE A 57 -20.65 8.67 -8.99
C ILE A 57 -20.08 7.39 -8.38
N ILE A 58 -20.19 6.28 -9.10
CA ILE A 58 -19.64 4.99 -8.65
C ILE A 58 -18.11 5.09 -8.55
N ALA A 59 -17.45 5.71 -9.52
CA ALA A 59 -16.01 5.95 -9.45
C ALA A 59 -15.63 6.75 -8.20
N GLY A 60 -16.36 7.81 -7.87
CA GLY A 60 -16.11 8.63 -6.67
C GLY A 60 -16.29 7.84 -5.37
N ILE A 61 -17.36 7.06 -5.25
CA ILE A 61 -17.59 6.18 -4.08
C ILE A 61 -16.47 5.16 -3.94
N LEU A 62 -16.12 4.48 -5.03
CA LEU A 62 -15.00 3.54 -5.03
C LEU A 62 -13.67 4.22 -4.72
N GLY A 63 -13.47 5.48 -5.15
CA GLY A 63 -12.29 6.28 -4.84
C GLY A 63 -12.14 6.56 -3.34
N LEU A 64 -13.26 6.81 -2.63
CA LEU A 64 -13.24 6.97 -1.17
C LEU A 64 -12.90 5.66 -0.47
N VAL A 65 -13.47 4.54 -0.91
CA VAL A 65 -13.14 3.21 -0.38
C VAL A 65 -11.68 2.88 -0.65
N TRP A 66 -11.21 3.13 -1.88
CA TRP A 66 -9.81 2.95 -2.26
C TRP A 66 -8.87 3.73 -1.35
N LEU A 67 -9.16 5.01 -1.10
CA LEU A 67 -8.33 5.87 -0.25
C LEU A 67 -8.25 5.35 1.20
N ALA A 68 -9.31 4.72 1.71
CA ALA A 68 -9.31 4.12 3.04
C ALA A 68 -8.38 2.90 3.15
N PHE A 69 -8.29 2.08 2.10
CA PHE A 69 -7.42 0.90 2.07
C PHE A 69 -6.02 1.19 1.51
N TYR A 70 -5.83 2.30 0.81
CA TYR A 70 -4.57 2.66 0.17
C TYR A 70 -3.35 2.64 1.10
N PRO A 71 -3.40 3.19 2.34
CA PRO A 71 -2.26 3.20 3.25
C PRO A 71 -1.68 1.80 3.51
N ASN A 72 -2.49 0.74 3.42
CA ASN A 72 -2.03 -0.63 3.62
C ASN A 72 -1.05 -1.11 2.54
N THR A 73 -1.10 -0.55 1.33
CA THR A 73 -0.14 -0.89 0.27
C THR A 73 1.27 -0.45 0.64
N MET A 74 1.42 0.82 1.03
CA MET A 74 2.70 1.43 1.43
C MET A 74 3.11 1.06 2.84
N TYR A 75 2.17 0.65 3.70
CA TYR A 75 2.44 0.06 5.02
C TYR A 75 3.41 -1.12 4.92
N MET A 76 3.36 -1.90 3.84
CA MET A 76 4.23 -3.05 3.66
C MET A 76 5.73 -2.70 3.74
N ILE A 77 6.13 -1.46 3.43
CA ILE A 77 7.52 -0.99 3.63
C ILE A 77 7.94 -1.14 5.10
N THR A 78 7.03 -0.93 6.05
CA THR A 78 7.32 -1.08 7.49
C THR A 78 7.55 -2.53 7.91
N ASP A 79 7.16 -3.52 7.10
CA ASP A 79 7.40 -4.94 7.39
C ASP A 79 8.88 -5.32 7.26
N PHE A 80 9.74 -4.43 6.74
CA PHE A 80 11.20 -4.60 6.82
C PHE A 80 11.70 -4.75 8.26
N ILE A 81 10.94 -4.34 9.28
CA ILE A 81 11.29 -4.60 10.68
C ILE A 81 11.49 -6.10 10.95
N HIS A 82 10.80 -6.98 10.22
CA HIS A 82 10.92 -8.44 10.36
C HIS A 82 12.26 -8.98 9.83
N LEU A 83 13.06 -8.19 9.11
CA LEU A 83 14.43 -8.58 8.76
C LEU A 83 15.27 -8.83 10.03
N SER A 84 14.98 -8.14 11.14
CA SER A 84 15.74 -8.33 12.38
C SER A 84 15.58 -9.75 12.95
N SER A 85 14.47 -10.45 12.68
CA SER A 85 14.26 -11.82 13.15
C SER A 85 15.01 -12.88 12.33
N ILE A 86 15.46 -12.52 11.11
CA ILE A 86 16.27 -13.38 10.24
C ILE A 86 17.75 -13.41 10.71
N GLY A 87 18.17 -12.36 11.42
CA GLY A 87 19.53 -12.15 11.90
C GLY A 87 20.37 -11.27 10.98
N THR A 88 21.44 -10.70 11.52
CA THR A 88 22.32 -9.75 10.81
C THR A 88 23.36 -10.44 9.92
N ASN A 89 23.71 -11.70 10.23
CA ASN A 89 24.63 -12.52 9.43
C ASN A 89 23.82 -13.54 8.62
N ILE A 90 23.51 -13.19 7.38
CA ILE A 90 22.79 -14.06 6.44
C ILE A 90 23.80 -15.01 5.81
N VAL A 91 23.89 -16.23 6.34
CA VAL A 91 24.90 -17.23 5.91
C VAL A 91 24.29 -18.59 5.55
N THR A 92 23.02 -18.81 5.85
CA THR A 92 22.33 -20.10 5.61
C THR A 92 21.27 -20.00 4.51
N ALA A 93 21.05 -21.12 3.81
CA ALA A 93 19.99 -21.23 2.80
C ALA A 93 18.59 -20.90 3.36
N TYR A 94 18.35 -21.24 4.64
CA TYR A 94 17.13 -20.89 5.34
C TYR A 94 16.94 -19.37 5.42
N GLN A 95 17.97 -18.62 5.80
CA GLN A 95 17.91 -17.17 5.89
C GLN A 95 17.74 -16.51 4.52
N TYR A 96 18.39 -17.01 3.46
CA TYR A 96 18.20 -16.51 2.09
C TYR A 96 16.74 -16.65 1.63
N ALA A 97 16.13 -17.82 1.86
CA ALA A 97 14.73 -18.05 1.51
C ALA A 97 13.79 -17.11 2.29
N HIS A 98 14.06 -16.92 3.58
CA HIS A 98 13.28 -16.03 4.45
C HIS A 98 13.35 -14.58 4.00
N TYR A 99 14.53 -14.12 3.62
CA TYR A 99 14.73 -12.78 3.06
C TYR A 99 13.96 -12.61 1.75
N ALA A 100 14.05 -13.58 0.84
CA ALA A 100 13.36 -13.53 -0.45
C ALA A 100 11.83 -13.49 -0.28
N ILE A 101 11.27 -14.28 0.64
CA ILE A 101 9.84 -14.29 0.94
C ILE A 101 9.38 -12.92 1.45
N LEU A 102 10.10 -12.35 2.41
CA LEU A 102 9.76 -11.04 2.97
C LEU A 102 9.86 -9.95 1.91
N ALA A 103 10.95 -9.92 1.16
CA ALA A 103 11.15 -8.97 0.07
C ALA A 103 10.04 -9.07 -0.99
N LEU A 104 9.69 -10.28 -1.41
CA LEU A 104 8.62 -10.50 -2.39
C LEU A 104 7.27 -9.96 -1.90
N GLY A 105 6.91 -10.21 -0.64
CA GLY A 105 5.70 -9.66 -0.05
C GLY A 105 5.71 -8.13 -0.05
N ILE A 106 6.79 -7.52 0.45
CA ILE A 106 6.92 -6.07 0.56
C ILE A 106 6.86 -5.40 -0.81
N PHE A 107 7.64 -5.87 -1.77
CA PHE A 107 7.65 -5.32 -3.12
C PHE A 107 6.31 -5.50 -3.82
N SER A 108 5.60 -6.62 -3.61
CA SER A 108 4.26 -6.80 -4.17
C SER A 108 3.29 -5.72 -3.69
N GLY A 109 3.27 -5.43 -2.39
CA GLY A 109 2.43 -4.37 -1.83
C GLY A 109 2.74 -2.98 -2.38
N VAL A 110 4.03 -2.64 -2.44
CA VAL A 110 4.48 -1.36 -3.00
C VAL A 110 4.06 -1.23 -4.46
N LEU A 111 4.27 -2.27 -5.28
CA LEU A 111 3.90 -2.25 -6.70
C LEU A 111 2.37 -2.14 -6.89
N PHE A 112 1.57 -2.83 -6.08
CA PHE A 112 0.11 -2.64 -6.07
C PHE A 112 -0.29 -1.22 -5.67
N GLY A 113 0.41 -0.63 -4.70
CA GLY A 113 0.22 0.76 -4.30
C GLY A 113 0.50 1.74 -5.43
N LEU A 114 1.67 1.64 -6.07
CA LEU A 114 2.07 2.52 -7.17
C LEU A 114 1.15 2.36 -8.39
N GLY A 115 0.85 1.12 -8.77
CA GLY A 115 -0.05 0.80 -9.87
C GLY A 115 -1.47 1.32 -9.63
N SER A 116 -2.03 1.05 -8.44
CA SER A 116 -3.40 1.47 -8.10
C SER A 116 -3.56 2.99 -8.07
N ALA A 117 -2.61 3.72 -7.48
CA ALA A 117 -2.63 5.18 -7.45
C ALA A 117 -2.56 5.78 -8.84
N THR A 118 -1.74 5.20 -9.72
CA THR A 118 -1.63 5.66 -11.11
C THR A 118 -2.94 5.47 -11.87
N LEU A 119 -3.59 4.30 -11.72
CA LEU A 119 -4.88 4.03 -12.36
C LEU A 119 -5.99 4.97 -11.88
N VAL A 120 -6.01 5.28 -10.58
CA VAL A 120 -6.94 6.26 -10.00
C VAL A 120 -6.67 7.65 -10.54
N PHE A 121 -5.41 8.07 -10.56
CA PHE A 121 -4.99 9.38 -11.06
C PHE A 121 -5.45 9.61 -12.51
N GLU A 122 -5.14 8.66 -13.41
CA GLU A 122 -5.53 8.73 -14.83
C GLU A 122 -7.05 8.73 -15.05
N ARG A 123 -7.83 8.17 -14.11
CA ARG A 123 -9.28 8.16 -14.22
C ARG A 123 -9.89 9.53 -13.93
N PHE A 124 -9.37 10.24 -12.93
CA PHE A 124 -9.95 11.49 -12.42
C PHE A 124 -9.29 12.75 -12.98
N VAL A 125 -8.04 12.66 -13.43
CA VAL A 125 -7.28 13.78 -13.97
C VAL A 125 -6.98 13.54 -15.45
N ARG A 126 -7.50 14.41 -16.31
CA ARG A 126 -7.21 14.41 -17.74
C ARG A 126 -6.13 15.45 -18.03
N ASP A 127 -5.16 15.09 -18.85
CA ASP A 127 -4.04 15.95 -19.29
C ASP A 127 -3.35 16.70 -18.13
N PRO A 128 -2.85 15.97 -17.11
CA PRO A 128 -2.23 16.57 -15.95
C PRO A 128 -0.92 17.27 -16.30
N ASP A 129 -0.76 18.51 -15.81
CA ASP A 129 0.56 19.12 -15.74
C ASP A 129 1.39 18.51 -14.60
N PHE A 130 2.69 18.82 -14.59
CA PHE A 130 3.62 18.34 -13.57
C PHE A 130 3.18 18.74 -12.15
N SER A 131 2.60 19.93 -11.99
CA SER A 131 2.17 20.46 -10.69
C SER A 131 1.02 19.64 -10.09
N ILE A 132 0.03 19.25 -10.91
CA ILE A 132 -1.11 18.43 -10.48
C ILE A 132 -0.64 17.02 -10.11
N GLN A 133 0.31 16.44 -10.85
CA GLN A 133 0.91 15.14 -10.48
C GLN A 133 1.59 15.20 -9.12
N VAL A 134 2.46 16.20 -8.92
CA VAL A 134 3.18 16.40 -7.65
C VAL A 134 2.20 16.62 -6.50
N LEU A 135 1.16 17.44 -6.71
CA LEU A 135 0.13 17.69 -5.70
C LEU A 135 -0.62 16.41 -5.33
N PHE A 136 -1.07 15.65 -6.33
CA PHE A 136 -1.83 14.41 -6.10
C PHE A 136 -1.01 13.38 -5.33
N TYR A 137 0.20 13.06 -5.82
CA TYR A 137 1.07 12.08 -5.15
C TYR A 137 1.58 12.59 -3.80
N GLY A 138 1.79 13.90 -3.64
CA GLY A 138 2.17 14.51 -2.37
C GLY A 138 1.07 14.37 -1.31
N VAL A 139 -0.17 14.74 -1.65
CA VAL A 139 -1.32 14.59 -0.74
C VAL A 139 -1.57 13.12 -0.43
N LEU A 140 -1.53 12.24 -1.43
CA LEU A 140 -1.71 10.81 -1.25
C LEU A 140 -0.64 10.21 -0.34
N SER A 141 0.63 10.56 -0.55
CA SER A 141 1.75 10.10 0.27
C SER A 141 1.62 10.58 1.72
N PHE A 142 1.16 11.82 1.92
CA PHE A 142 0.92 12.36 3.26
C PHE A 142 -0.20 11.61 3.97
N MET A 143 -1.36 11.45 3.33
CA MET A 143 -2.49 10.70 3.90
C MET A 143 -2.12 9.25 4.19
N SER A 144 -1.38 8.62 3.29
CA SER A 144 -0.83 7.27 3.44
C SER A 144 0.11 7.17 4.65
N ALA A 145 1.11 8.05 4.75
CA ALA A 145 2.07 8.06 5.86
C ALA A 145 1.40 8.28 7.22
N VAL A 146 0.41 9.16 7.30
CA VAL A 146 -0.41 9.35 8.51
C VAL A 146 -1.19 8.08 8.83
N GLY A 147 -1.86 7.48 7.84
CA GLY A 147 -2.60 6.22 8.03
C GLY A 147 -1.72 5.08 8.53
N ILE A 148 -0.51 4.94 7.97
CA ILE A 148 0.49 3.96 8.40
C ILE A 148 0.89 4.20 9.86
N TYR A 149 1.20 5.45 10.23
CA TYR A 149 1.62 5.77 11.59
C TYR A 149 0.52 5.43 12.62
N LEU A 150 -0.72 5.83 12.32
CA LEU A 150 -1.86 5.59 13.19
C LEU A 150 -2.16 4.09 13.34
N GLY A 151 -2.11 3.33 12.23
CA GLY A 151 -2.33 1.88 12.26
C GLY A 151 -1.21 1.12 12.97
N ARG A 152 0.06 1.42 12.66
CA ARG A 152 1.24 0.68 13.17
C ARG A 152 1.53 0.97 14.63
N TYR A 153 1.54 2.25 15.03
CA TYR A 153 2.08 2.67 16.33
C TYR A 153 0.99 3.02 17.34
N LYS A 154 -0.15 3.54 16.89
CA LYS A 154 -1.28 3.83 17.78
C LYS A 154 -2.31 2.69 17.83
N ARG A 155 -2.21 1.69 16.94
CA ARG A 155 -3.13 0.53 16.84
C ARG A 155 -4.60 0.95 16.90
N LEU A 156 -4.93 2.11 16.33
CA LEU A 156 -6.30 2.61 16.32
C LEU A 156 -7.11 1.73 15.37
N ASN A 157 -8.10 1.02 15.90
CA ASN A 157 -9.05 0.30 15.07
C ASN A 157 -10.16 1.26 14.63
N THR A 158 -10.76 1.00 13.46
CA THR A 158 -11.91 1.77 12.96
C THR A 158 -13.09 1.76 13.93
N THR A 159 -13.20 0.71 14.75
CA THR A 159 -14.18 0.60 15.84
C THR A 159 -13.96 1.61 16.96
N ASP A 160 -12.71 1.99 17.27
CA ASP A 160 -12.37 2.91 18.36
C ASP A 160 -12.78 4.35 18.03
N LEU A 161 -12.84 4.70 16.74
CA LEU A 161 -13.42 5.96 16.26
C LEU A 161 -14.94 6.03 16.52
N ILE A 162 -15.63 4.89 16.47
CA ILE A 162 -17.09 4.80 16.58
C ILE A 162 -17.52 4.68 18.04
N THR A 163 -16.81 3.89 18.85
CA THR A 163 -17.16 3.64 20.26
C THR A 163 -16.62 4.68 21.23
N ASN A 164 -15.49 5.34 20.92
CA ASN A 164 -14.90 6.34 21.81
C ASN A 164 -14.26 7.51 21.03
N PHE A 165 -15.09 8.24 20.29
CA PHE A 165 -14.67 9.36 19.44
C PHE A 165 -13.84 10.42 20.19
N HIS A 166 -14.20 10.76 21.43
CA HIS A 166 -13.47 11.76 22.24
C HIS A 166 -12.10 11.25 22.71
N GLY A 167 -12.00 9.98 23.15
CA GLY A 167 -10.74 9.35 23.52
C GLY A 167 -9.78 9.21 22.33
N THR A 168 -10.32 8.85 21.16
CA THR A 168 -9.55 8.74 19.91
C THR A 168 -9.04 10.12 19.43
N LEU A 169 -9.84 11.18 19.54
CA LEU A 169 -9.42 12.56 19.23
C LEU A 169 -8.31 13.07 20.16
N MET A 170 -8.40 12.78 21.45
CA MET A 170 -7.33 13.10 22.41
C MET A 170 -6.06 12.31 22.10
N GLN A 171 -6.17 11.04 21.75
CA GLN A 171 -5.02 10.22 21.33
C GLN A 171 -4.39 10.73 20.03
N ILE A 172 -5.17 11.24 19.07
CA ILE A 172 -4.67 11.89 17.85
C ILE A 172 -3.95 13.20 18.19
N LYS A 173 -4.50 14.04 19.08
CA LYS A 173 -3.83 15.27 19.53
C LYS A 173 -2.52 15.01 20.26
N HIS A 174 -2.46 13.98 21.10
CA HIS A 174 -1.23 13.51 21.73
C HIS A 174 -0.36 12.63 20.80
N ALA A 175 -0.83 12.31 19.59
CA ALA A 175 -0.06 11.59 18.58
C ALA A 175 0.85 12.52 17.78
N PHE A 176 0.58 13.83 17.73
CA PHE A 176 1.46 14.85 17.15
C PHE A 176 2.72 15.04 18.00
N THR A 177 3.54 14.00 18.07
CA THR A 177 4.88 14.03 18.64
C THR A 177 5.88 14.39 17.54
N PRO A 178 7.07 14.90 17.89
CA PRO A 178 8.16 15.07 16.94
C PRO A 178 8.46 13.78 16.16
N ASP A 179 8.31 12.62 16.80
CA ASP A 179 8.51 11.32 16.16
C ASP A 179 7.48 11.03 15.06
N MET A 180 6.20 11.38 15.27
CA MET A 180 5.17 11.26 14.23
C MET A 180 5.51 12.15 13.04
N ILE A 181 5.89 13.40 13.30
CA ILE A 181 6.22 14.37 12.23
C ILE A 181 7.43 13.86 11.44
N ALA A 182 8.48 13.40 12.12
CA ALA A 182 9.66 12.83 11.49
C ALA A 182 9.31 11.58 10.67
N PHE A 183 8.50 10.67 11.21
CA PHE A 183 8.04 9.48 10.50
C PHE A 183 7.27 9.85 9.24
N VAL A 184 6.25 10.71 9.35
CA VAL A 184 5.41 11.13 8.24
C VAL A 184 6.27 11.80 7.16
N PHE A 185 7.16 12.71 7.54
CA PHE A 185 8.06 13.38 6.61
C PHE A 185 8.93 12.38 5.85
N CYS A 186 9.62 11.48 6.56
CA CYS A 186 10.47 10.46 5.92
C CYS A 186 9.67 9.53 5.01
N PHE A 187 8.50 9.06 5.44
CA PHE A 187 7.66 8.16 4.64
C PHE A 187 7.07 8.86 3.41
N VAL A 188 6.71 10.15 3.51
CA VAL A 188 6.30 10.96 2.37
C VAL A 188 7.43 11.05 1.35
N LEU A 189 8.66 11.34 1.78
CA LEU A 189 9.81 11.41 0.88
C LEU A 189 10.08 10.08 0.17
N VAL A 190 10.03 8.97 0.89
CA VAL A 190 10.20 7.63 0.30
C VAL A 190 9.10 7.35 -0.74
N GLN A 191 7.84 7.60 -0.40
CA GLN A 191 6.72 7.36 -1.33
C GLN A 191 6.81 8.27 -2.57
N LEU A 192 7.14 9.55 -2.40
CA LEU A 192 7.34 10.49 -3.50
C LEU A 192 8.48 10.06 -4.42
N PHE A 193 9.60 9.59 -3.85
CA PHE A 193 10.70 9.05 -4.64
C PHE A 193 10.27 7.84 -5.46
N LEU A 194 9.56 6.89 -4.84
CA LEU A 194 9.04 5.70 -5.54
C LEU A 194 8.07 6.10 -6.66
N PHE A 195 7.18 7.06 -6.42
CA PHE A 195 6.28 7.57 -7.45
C PHE A 195 7.01 8.23 -8.60
N ALA A 196 7.99 9.09 -8.32
CA ALA A 196 8.78 9.76 -9.36
C ALA A 196 9.48 8.74 -10.26
N VAL A 197 10.16 7.75 -9.67
CA VAL A 197 10.83 6.67 -10.43
C VAL A 197 9.81 5.90 -11.26
N PHE A 198 8.68 5.52 -10.68
CA PHE A 198 7.66 4.72 -11.36
C PHE A 198 7.03 5.45 -12.55
N GLN A 199 6.71 6.75 -12.43
CA GLN A 199 6.15 7.52 -13.54
C GLN A 199 7.16 7.71 -14.67
N ILE A 200 8.42 8.04 -14.36
CA ILE A 200 9.47 8.19 -15.38
C ILE A 200 9.68 6.89 -16.16
N MET A 201 9.62 5.74 -15.50
CA MET A 201 9.74 4.45 -16.16
C MET A 201 8.53 4.09 -17.02
N LYS A 202 7.33 4.54 -16.62
CA LYS A 202 6.07 4.28 -17.34
C LYS A 202 5.94 5.12 -18.62
N GLU A 203 6.47 6.34 -18.62
CA GLU A 203 6.39 7.26 -19.76
C GLU A 203 7.35 6.89 -20.93
N ARG A 204 8.21 5.87 -20.75
CA ARG A 204 9.10 5.32 -21.77
C ARG A 204 8.53 4.05 -22.40
#